data_AF-A0A840INL0-F1
#
_entry.id   AF-A0A840INL0-F1
#
_cell.length_a   1.000
_cell.length_b   1.000
_cell.length_c   1.000
_cell.angle_alpha   90.00
_cell.angle_beta   90.00
_cell.angle_gamma   90.00
#
_symmetry.space_group_name_H-M   'P 1'
#
loop_
_entity.id
_entity.type
_entity.pdbx_description
1 polymer ?
#
loop_
_entity_poly.entity_id
_entity_poly.type
_entity_poly.pdbx_seq_one_letter_code
_entity_poly.pdbx_strand_id
1 'polypeptide(L)'
;MAAITTRRWALPVVAVLGLVYLVLGVAGFIVPETAYAAGHDTSRLIWVFSSSTVLNIVHVLLGVLGLLAARKLSSALGYCWVLFVAFTGLTAYGILATSFGSVPQDPVNLNWADNWLHGITALIALVVALAGTATGTGARGEPRSAS
;
A
#
# COMPACT_ATOMS: atom_id res chain seq x y z
N MET A 1 -1.06 29.67 -18.23
CA MET A 1 -0.18 28.49 -18.02
C MET A 1 -0.68 27.60 -16.87
N ALA A 2 -1.94 27.15 -16.89
CA ALA A 2 -2.56 26.43 -15.75
C ALA A 2 -3.25 25.12 -16.16
N ALA A 3 -2.66 24.36 -17.09
CA ALA A 3 -3.24 23.10 -17.59
C ALA A 3 -2.32 21.88 -17.47
N ILE A 4 -1.11 22.01 -16.91
CA ILE A 4 -0.14 20.90 -16.79
C ILE A 4 -0.19 20.22 -15.39
N THR A 5 -0.88 20.82 -14.42
CA THR A 5 -0.80 20.43 -13.00
C THR A 5 -1.77 19.30 -12.60
N THR A 6 -2.81 19.01 -13.38
CA THR A 6 -4.00 18.31 -12.87
C THR A 6 -3.83 16.81 -12.60
N ARG A 7 -2.72 16.16 -13.00
CA ARG A 7 -2.51 14.72 -12.75
C ARG A 7 -1.14 14.34 -12.19
N ARG A 8 -0.21 15.29 -12.10
CA ARG A 8 1.14 15.01 -11.57
C ARG A 8 1.16 14.80 -10.07
N TRP A 9 0.09 15.17 -9.35
CA TRP A 9 -0.05 14.97 -7.91
C TRP A 9 -0.12 13.50 -7.49
N ALA A 10 -0.52 12.58 -8.39
CA ALA A 10 -0.52 11.14 -8.10
C ALA A 10 0.89 10.55 -7.97
N LEU A 11 1.87 11.14 -8.67
CA LEU A 11 3.26 10.68 -8.65
C LEU A 11 3.92 10.77 -7.26
N PRO A 12 3.89 11.93 -6.57
CA PRO A 12 4.46 12.02 -5.22
C PRO A 12 3.70 11.14 -4.23
N VAL A 13 2.38 10.95 -4.37
CA VAL A 13 1.65 10.03 -3.49
C VAL A 13 2.15 8.60 -3.66
N VAL A 14 2.28 8.12 -4.90
CA VAL A 14 2.81 6.77 -5.17
C VAL A 14 4.28 6.64 -4.73
N ALA A 15 5.08 7.69 -4.90
CA ALA A 15 6.46 7.71 -4.41
C ALA A 15 6.53 7.60 -2.88
N VAL A 16 5.68 8.33 -2.16
CA VAL A 16 5.61 8.29 -0.69
C VAL A 16 5.15 6.91 -0.23
N LEU A 17 4.09 6.35 -0.82
CA LEU A 17 3.65 4.98 -0.49
C LEU A 17 4.78 3.97 -0.73
N GLY A 18 5.44 4.03 -1.88
CA GLY A 18 6.59 3.17 -2.18
C GLY A 18 7.73 3.33 -1.18
N LEU A 19 8.07 4.57 -0.82
CA LEU A 19 9.12 4.84 0.16
C LEU A 19 8.75 4.29 1.54
N VAL A 20 7.51 4.50 2.00
CA VAL A 20 7.02 3.97 3.28
C VAL A 20 7.20 2.46 3.30
N TYR A 21 6.62 1.71 2.35
CA TYR A 21 6.74 0.26 2.34
C TYR A 21 8.17 -0.24 2.24
N LEU A 22 9.03 0.45 1.47
CA LEU A 22 10.44 0.10 1.42
C LEU A 22 11.10 0.26 2.80
N VAL A 23 10.84 1.36 3.49
CA VAL A 23 11.36 1.61 4.84
C VAL A 23 10.82 0.57 5.83
N LEU A 24 9.52 0.27 5.83
CA LEU A 24 8.94 -0.72 6.74
C LEU A 24 9.56 -2.11 6.49
N GLY A 25 9.71 -2.51 5.23
CA GLY A 25 10.28 -3.80 4.87
C GLY A 25 11.76 -3.93 5.25
N VAL A 26 12.57 -2.90 4.96
CA VAL A 26 13.99 -2.86 5.35
C VAL A 26 14.14 -2.83 6.87
N ALA A 27 13.37 -1.99 7.57
CA ALA A 27 13.39 -1.90 9.03
C ALA A 27 13.00 -3.22 9.69
N GLY A 28 12.03 -3.95 9.13
CA GLY A 28 11.64 -5.27 9.62
C GLY A 28 12.76 -6.30 9.54
N PHE A 29 13.62 -6.27 8.51
CA PHE A 29 14.79 -7.15 8.46
C PHE A 29 15.86 -6.78 9.49
N ILE A 30 15.98 -5.49 9.82
CA ILE A 30 16.95 -5.01 10.82
C ILE A 30 16.47 -5.33 12.24
N VAL A 31 15.15 -5.28 12.48
CA VAL A 31 14.57 -5.47 13.81
C VAL A 31 13.59 -6.66 13.81
N PRO A 32 14.11 -7.90 13.85
CA PRO A 32 13.30 -9.10 13.74
C PRO A 32 12.39 -9.29 14.95
N GLU A 33 11.29 -10.02 14.76
CA GLU A 33 10.27 -10.30 15.78
C GLU A 33 10.86 -10.92 17.06
N THR A 34 11.92 -11.71 16.94
CA THR A 34 12.64 -12.32 18.08
C THR A 34 13.31 -11.32 19.00
N ALA A 35 13.58 -10.10 18.54
CA ALA A 35 14.09 -9.02 19.39
C ALA A 35 13.05 -8.54 20.43
N TYR A 36 11.77 -8.82 20.20
CA TYR A 36 10.66 -8.40 21.07
C TYR A 36 10.11 -9.51 21.96
N ALA A 37 10.30 -10.77 21.56
CA ALA A 37 9.88 -11.94 22.34
C ALA A 37 10.77 -12.21 23.57
N ALA A 38 12.00 -11.66 23.60
CA ALA A 38 13.01 -11.97 24.61
C ALA A 38 13.01 -11.08 25.87
N GLY A 39 12.16 -10.07 25.97
CA GLY A 39 12.14 -9.18 27.14
C GLY A 39 10.81 -8.47 27.31
N HIS A 40 10.19 -8.65 28.47
CA HIS A 40 9.09 -7.81 28.95
C HIS A 40 9.57 -6.37 29.07
N ASP A 41 9.53 -5.55 28.01
CA ASP A 41 9.89 -4.14 28.19
C ASP A 41 9.29 -3.23 27.11
N THR A 42 9.04 -2.01 27.58
CA THR A 42 8.57 -0.74 27.00
C THR A 42 8.85 -0.39 25.51
N SER A 43 9.48 -1.25 24.70
CA SER A 43 9.87 -1.04 23.29
C SER A 43 8.71 -1.13 22.28
N ARG A 44 7.52 -1.60 22.67
CA ARG A 44 6.31 -1.56 21.82
C ARG A 44 5.89 -0.15 21.39
N LEU A 45 6.45 0.90 22.00
CA LEU A 45 6.15 2.29 21.64
C LEU A 45 6.79 2.74 20.31
N ILE A 46 7.89 2.09 19.87
CA ILE A 46 8.68 2.53 18.72
C ILE A 46 8.39 1.72 17.46
N TRP A 47 8.00 0.44 17.61
CA TRP A 47 7.75 -0.44 16.47
C TRP A 47 6.57 -1.38 16.73
N VAL A 48 5.45 -1.09 16.06
CA VAL A 48 4.13 -1.71 16.30
C VAL A 48 3.76 -2.72 15.21
N PHE A 49 4.52 -2.79 14.13
CA PHE A 49 4.24 -3.66 12.98
C PHE A 49 4.85 -5.05 13.18
N SER A 50 4.20 -6.06 12.63
CA SER A 50 4.75 -7.41 12.65
C SER A 50 5.91 -7.52 11.67
N SER A 51 6.83 -8.44 11.95
CA SER A 51 8.03 -8.60 11.15
C SER A 51 8.33 -10.08 10.87
N SER A 52 7.54 -10.66 9.97
CA SER A 52 7.86 -11.93 9.36
C SER A 52 8.76 -11.73 8.14
N THR A 53 9.62 -12.71 7.86
CA THR A 53 10.47 -12.71 6.66
C THR A 53 9.64 -12.49 5.39
N VAL A 54 8.48 -13.14 5.28
CA VAL A 54 7.60 -13.03 4.11
C VAL A 54 7.03 -11.62 3.98
N LEU A 55 6.50 -11.05 5.06
CA LEU A 55 5.92 -9.71 5.04
C LEU A 55 6.97 -8.64 4.70
N ASN A 56 8.19 -8.76 5.25
CA ASN A 56 9.28 -7.84 4.94
C ASN A 56 9.67 -7.90 3.46
N ILE A 57 9.75 -9.10 2.86
CA ILE A 57 10.00 -9.25 1.41
C ILE A 57 8.90 -8.55 0.62
N VAL A 58 7.63 -8.79 0.97
CA VAL A 58 6.48 -8.18 0.28
C VAL A 58 6.55 -6.65 0.38
N HIS A 59 6.82 -6.10 1.57
CA HIS A 59 6.98 -4.66 1.78
C HIS A 59 8.12 -4.06 0.95
N VAL A 60 9.29 -4.71 0.89
CA VAL A 60 10.40 -4.26 0.05
C VAL A 60 10.03 -4.28 -1.42
N LEU A 61 9.42 -5.38 -1.91
CA LEU A 61 9.02 -5.51 -3.31
C LEU A 61 7.99 -4.45 -3.71
N LEU A 62 6.95 -4.26 -2.90
CA LEU A 62 5.96 -3.21 -3.12
C LEU A 62 6.60 -1.83 -3.06
N GLY A 63 7.51 -1.60 -2.12
CA GLY A 63 8.22 -0.34 -1.99
C GLY A 63 9.06 0.02 -3.22
N VAL A 64 9.86 -0.94 -3.71
CA VAL A 64 10.62 -0.77 -4.95
C VAL A 64 9.68 -0.54 -6.12
N LEU A 65 8.66 -1.38 -6.31
CA LEU A 65 7.70 -1.23 -7.41
C LEU A 65 7.00 0.13 -7.39
N GLY A 66 6.62 0.64 -6.21
CA GLY A 66 6.03 1.96 -6.05
C GLY A 66 6.96 3.08 -6.49
N LEU A 67 8.22 3.05 -6.06
CA LEU A 67 9.23 4.02 -6.51
C LEU A 67 9.48 3.93 -8.03
N LEU A 68 9.47 2.72 -8.59
CA LEU A 68 9.62 2.54 -10.04
C LEU A 68 8.39 3.08 -10.80
N ALA A 69 7.20 2.85 -10.27
CA ALA A 69 5.92 3.24 -10.86
C ALA A 69 5.69 4.77 -10.80
N ALA A 70 6.25 5.44 -9.80
CA ALA A 70 6.16 6.90 -9.64
C ALA A 70 6.84 7.72 -10.76
N ARG A 71 7.46 7.06 -11.76
CA ARG A 71 8.08 7.74 -12.92
C ARG A 71 7.10 8.12 -14.03
N LYS A 72 5.95 7.44 -14.13
CA LYS A 72 4.96 7.65 -15.19
C LYS A 72 3.56 7.54 -14.63
N LEU A 73 2.66 8.44 -15.03
CA LEU A 73 1.28 8.47 -14.52
C LEU A 73 0.53 7.15 -14.78
N SER A 74 0.64 6.58 -15.98
CA SER A 74 -0.03 5.31 -16.31
C SER A 74 0.45 4.16 -15.41
N SER A 75 1.75 4.09 -15.14
CA SER A 75 2.32 3.08 -14.23
C SER A 75 1.89 3.32 -12.78
N ALA A 76 1.85 4.58 -12.34
CA ALA A 76 1.42 4.96 -10.99
C ALA A 76 -0.03 4.54 -10.73
N LEU A 77 -0.95 4.79 -11.69
CA LEU A 77 -2.35 4.39 -11.56
C LEU A 77 -2.53 2.87 -11.61
N GLY A 78 -1.78 2.17 -12.47
CA GLY A 78 -1.77 0.70 -12.48
C GLY A 78 -1.28 0.12 -11.15
N TYR A 79 -0.22 0.69 -10.58
CA TYR A 79 0.29 0.32 -9.26
C TYR A 79 -0.74 0.55 -8.15
N CYS A 80 -1.49 1.67 -8.18
CA CYS A 80 -2.57 1.92 -7.23
C CYS A 80 -3.67 0.85 -7.28
N TRP A 81 -4.03 0.34 -8.46
CA TRP A 81 -4.97 -0.78 -8.56
C TRP A 81 -4.42 -2.06 -7.95
N VAL A 82 -3.15 -2.36 -8.20
CA VAL A 82 -2.47 -3.52 -7.60
C VAL A 82 -2.47 -3.40 -6.08
N LEU A 83 -2.10 -2.23 -5.53
CA LEU A 83 -2.12 -2.00 -4.09
C LEU A 83 -3.52 -2.14 -3.49
N PHE A 84 -4.54 -1.57 -4.14
CA PHE A 84 -5.91 -1.68 -3.66
C PHE A 84 -6.35 -3.13 -3.54
N VAL A 85 -6.16 -3.94 -4.58
CA VAL A 85 -6.56 -5.35 -4.57
C VAL A 85 -5.75 -6.14 -3.54
N ALA A 86 -4.41 -5.99 -3.56
CA ALA A 86 -3.52 -6.72 -2.67
C ALA A 86 -3.80 -6.42 -1.20
N PHE A 87 -3.88 -5.14 -0.82
CA PHE A 87 -4.07 -4.77 0.57
C PHE A 87 -5.50 -4.91 1.07
N THR A 88 -6.51 -4.82 0.20
CA THR A 88 -7.88 -5.22 0.59
C THR A 88 -7.93 -6.70 0.93
N GLY A 89 -7.32 -7.56 0.09
CA GLY A 89 -7.21 -8.99 0.36
C GLY A 89 -6.43 -9.28 1.64
N LEU A 90 -5.31 -8.59 1.85
CA LEU A 90 -4.48 -8.76 3.04
C LEU A 90 -5.18 -8.28 4.32
N THR A 91 -5.94 -7.18 4.24
CA THR A 91 -6.75 -6.68 5.36
C THR A 91 -7.88 -7.66 5.71
N ALA A 92 -8.56 -8.20 4.70
CA ALA A 92 -9.58 -9.23 4.91
C ALA A 92 -8.95 -10.48 5.54
N TYR A 93 -7.80 -10.94 5.04
CA TYR A 93 -7.05 -12.05 5.62
C TYR A 93 -6.69 -11.80 7.08
N GLY A 94 -6.13 -10.63 7.42
CA GLY A 94 -5.75 -10.29 8.80
C GLY A 94 -6.95 -10.27 9.76
N ILE A 95 -8.09 -9.72 9.33
CA ILE A 95 -9.34 -9.75 10.12
C ILE A 95 -9.80 -11.19 10.36
N LEU A 96 -9.84 -12.01 9.31
CA LEU A 96 -10.28 -13.42 9.40
C LEU A 96 -9.33 -14.23 10.28
N ALA A 97 -8.01 -14.12 10.07
CA ALA A 97 -7.01 -14.84 10.85
C ALA A 97 -7.09 -14.49 12.34
N THR A 98 -7.28 -13.21 12.67
CA THR A 98 -7.42 -12.73 14.06
C THR A 98 -8.76 -13.16 14.66
N SER A 99 -9.85 -13.14 13.90
CA SER A 99 -11.21 -13.44 14.41
C SER A 99 -11.48 -14.93 14.61
N PHE A 100 -10.85 -15.79 13.80
CA PHE A 100 -11.06 -17.25 13.85
C PHE A 100 -9.90 -18.02 14.50
N GLY A 101 -8.85 -17.33 14.96
CA GLY A 101 -7.82 -17.84 15.87
C GLY A 101 -6.96 -19.01 15.35
N SER A 102 -7.02 -19.33 14.05
CA SER A 102 -6.57 -20.65 13.58
C SER A 102 -5.95 -20.61 12.19
N VAL A 103 -4.69 -20.17 12.08
CA VAL A 103 -3.83 -20.62 10.99
C VAL A 103 -2.56 -21.20 11.62
N PRO A 104 -2.44 -22.54 11.73
CA PRO A 104 -1.18 -23.16 12.12
C PRO A 104 -0.09 -22.70 11.14
N GLN A 105 0.97 -22.09 11.66
CA GLN A 105 2.08 -21.53 10.87
C GLN A 105 1.67 -20.38 9.93
N ASP A 106 1.03 -19.32 10.45
CA ASP A 106 0.82 -18.08 9.67
C ASP A 106 2.18 -17.50 9.21
N PRO A 107 2.55 -17.64 7.93
CA PRO A 107 3.84 -17.19 7.44
C PRO A 107 3.89 -15.67 7.26
N VAL A 108 2.73 -15.01 7.23
CA VAL A 108 2.61 -13.55 7.11
C VAL A 108 2.67 -12.91 8.49
N ASN A 109 2.09 -13.57 9.51
CA ASN A 109 2.04 -13.14 10.91
C ASN A 109 1.55 -11.69 11.01
N LEU A 110 0.34 -11.40 10.52
CA LEU A 110 -0.18 -10.03 10.56
C LEU A 110 -0.69 -9.67 11.95
N ASN A 111 -0.33 -8.49 12.45
CA ASN A 111 -0.95 -7.93 13.63
C ASN A 111 -1.98 -6.85 13.28
N TRP A 112 -2.63 -6.29 14.30
CA TRP A 112 -3.67 -5.29 14.10
C TRP A 112 -3.15 -3.99 13.49
N ALA A 113 -1.94 -3.55 13.83
CA ALA A 113 -1.33 -2.35 13.25
C ALA A 113 -1.03 -2.53 11.75
N ASP A 114 -0.52 -3.70 11.36
CA ASP A 114 -0.35 -4.05 9.95
C ASP A 114 -1.69 -3.98 9.21
N ASN A 115 -2.73 -4.57 9.81
CA ASN A 115 -4.07 -4.61 9.21
C ASN A 115 -4.65 -3.21 8.94
N TRP A 116 -4.46 -2.26 9.87
CA TRP A 116 -4.84 -0.86 9.67
C TRP A 116 -4.04 -0.19 8.57
N LEU A 117 -2.71 -0.37 8.55
CA LEU A 117 -1.85 0.19 7.52
C LEU A 117 -2.28 -0.29 6.12
N HIS A 118 -2.57 -1.58 5.98
CA HIS A 118 -3.05 -2.16 4.72
C HIS A 118 -4.41 -1.58 4.33
N GLY A 119 -5.36 -1.51 5.25
CA GLY A 119 -6.70 -0.97 4.99
C GLY A 119 -6.66 0.50 4.55
N ILE A 120 -5.91 1.35 5.27
CA ILE A 120 -5.74 2.77 4.94
C ILE A 120 -5.07 2.92 3.58
N THR A 121 -4.02 2.14 3.30
CA THR A 121 -3.33 2.21 2.02
C THR A 121 -4.21 1.76 0.87
N ALA A 122 -5.02 0.71 1.05
CA ALA A 122 -5.97 0.28 0.04
C ALA A 122 -6.95 1.42 -0.33
N LEU A 123 -7.46 2.14 0.67
CA LEU A 123 -8.35 3.29 0.45
C LEU A 123 -7.63 4.43 -0.29
N ILE A 124 -6.42 4.81 0.13
CA ILE A 124 -5.62 5.84 -0.56
C ILE A 124 -5.40 5.44 -2.02
N ALA A 125 -4.98 4.19 -2.25
CA ALA A 125 -4.71 3.68 -3.59
C ALA A 125 -5.97 3.69 -4.47
N LEU A 126 -7.12 3.29 -3.92
CA LEU A 126 -8.41 3.36 -4.62
C LEU A 126 -8.77 4.80 -5.00
N VAL A 127 -8.69 5.74 -4.06
CA VAL A 127 -9.01 7.15 -4.31
C VAL A 127 -8.09 7.73 -5.40
N VAL A 128 -6.79 7.45 -5.34
CA VAL A 128 -5.82 7.90 -6.35
C VAL A 128 -6.11 7.28 -7.71
N ALA A 129 -6.41 5.98 -7.77
CA ALA A 129 -6.73 5.28 -9.00
C ALA A 129 -8.00 5.83 -9.66
N LEU A 130 -9.07 6.04 -8.88
CA LEU A 130 -10.34 6.59 -9.36
C LEU A 130 -10.20 8.05 -9.80
N ALA A 131 -9.58 8.90 -8.98
CA ALA A 131 -9.40 10.32 -9.31
C ALA A 131 -8.49 10.51 -10.54
N GLY A 132 -7.47 9.65 -10.70
CA GLY A 132 -6.57 9.68 -11.85
C GLY A 132 -7.22 9.20 -13.16
N THR A 133 -8.22 8.31 -13.08
CA THR A 133 -8.92 7.72 -14.24
C THR A 133 -10.18 8.49 -14.66
N ALA A 134 -10.99 8.97 -13.71
CA ALA A 134 -12.30 9.60 -13.96
C ALA A 134 -12.25 10.86 -14.85
N THR A 135 -11.13 11.57 -14.88
CA THR A 135 -10.98 12.79 -15.69
C THR A 135 -10.68 12.54 -17.17
N GLY A 136 -10.56 11.28 -17.61
CA GLY A 136 -10.34 10.93 -19.04
C GLY A 136 -11.64 10.78 -19.86
N THR A 137 -12.78 10.56 -19.21
CA THR A 137 -14.03 10.16 -19.87
C THR A 137 -14.92 11.36 -20.25
N GLY A 138 -14.75 12.51 -19.60
CA GLY A 138 -15.60 13.71 -19.79
C GLY A 138 -15.40 14.47 -21.11
N ALA A 139 -14.34 14.19 -21.88
CA ALA A 139 -14.00 14.93 -23.10
C ALA A 139 -14.50 14.28 -24.41
N ARG A 140 -15.18 13.13 -24.34
CA ARG A 140 -15.62 12.36 -25.53
C ARG A 140 -17.14 12.36 -25.75
N GLY A 141 -17.85 13.28 -25.09
CA GLY A 141 -19.31 13.31 -25.05
C GLY A 141 -19.96 14.55 -25.64
N GLU A 142 -19.26 15.36 -26.45
CA GLU A 142 -19.96 16.36 -27.26
C GLU A 142 -20.63 15.64 -28.45
N PRO A 143 -21.97 15.65 -28.54
CA PRO A 143 -22.66 15.22 -29.75
C PRO A 143 -22.23 16.17 -30.86
N ARG A 144 -21.65 15.64 -31.93
CA ARG A 144 -21.64 16.33 -33.22
C ARG A 144 -23.09 16.44 -33.68
N SER A 145 -23.78 17.47 -33.22
CA SER A 145 -24.95 18.03 -33.90
C SER A 145 -24.46 19.13 -34.84
N ALA A 146 -25.15 19.23 -35.98
CA ALA A 146 -24.84 20.05 -37.16
C ALA A 146 -23.63 19.52 -37.97
N SER A 147 -23.77 19.18 -39.25
CA SER A 147 -24.64 19.72 -40.31
C SER A 147 -24.94 18.69 -41.39
#